data_AF-A0A938U9A2-F1
#
_entry.id   AF-A0A938U9A2-F1
#
_cell.length_a   1.000
_cell.length_b   1.000
_cell.length_c   1.000
_cell.angle_alpha   90.00
_cell.angle_beta   90.00
_cell.angle_gamma   90.00
#
_symmetry.space_group_name_H-M   'P 1'
#
loop_
_entity.id
_entity.type
_entity.pdbx_description
1 polymer ?
#
loop_
_entity_poly.entity_id
_entity_poly.type
_entity_poly.pdbx_seq_one_letter_code
_entity_poly.pdbx_strand_id
1 'polypeptide(L)'
;MSKGKVKNEEINKTIRAEDNWEPVGPTPMPEISDLRRWDRRLLKTYKPFYAPFCDLCCFCTFGKCDLTGDKKGACGINISGQQGRWALIFSLMGCSAHGAHGRHLVDYLIEKYGEDYKIDLGGQVAVEAPHIRTVMGLKPETLGDLRKAIEYVERGIIHGVSATHMGQEGSDIDFESKSLHIG
;
A
#
# COMPACT_ATOMS: atom_id res chain seq x y z
N MET A 1 -27.08 -5.53 7.87
CA MET A 1 -26.43 -4.43 7.11
C MET A 1 -25.56 -5.03 6.01
N SER A 2 -25.42 -4.40 4.85
CA SER A 2 -24.49 -4.89 3.81
C SER A 2 -23.04 -4.69 4.28
N LYS A 3 -22.12 -5.59 3.88
CA LYS A 3 -20.69 -5.49 4.24
C LYS A 3 -20.09 -4.11 3.94
N GLY A 4 -20.50 -3.47 2.85
CA GLY A 4 -20.04 -2.13 2.48
C GLY A 4 -20.50 -1.01 3.42
N LYS A 5 -21.69 -1.11 4.04
CA LYS A 5 -22.15 -0.11 5.01
C LYS A 5 -21.32 -0.14 6.29
N VAL A 6 -21.05 -1.35 6.79
CA VAL A 6 -20.23 -1.55 8.00
C VAL A 6 -18.81 -1.01 7.79
N LYS A 7 -18.19 -1.35 6.65
CA LYS A 7 -16.86 -0.84 6.29
C LYS A 7 -16.82 0.70 6.24
N ASN A 8 -17.83 1.33 5.63
CA ASN A 8 -17.89 2.79 5.55
C ASN A 8 -18.08 3.46 6.92
N GLU A 9 -18.89 2.86 7.80
CA GLU A 9 -19.05 3.33 9.18
C GLU A 9 -17.75 3.23 9.98
N GLU A 10 -17.00 2.12 9.82
CA GLU A 10 -15.68 1.95 10.42
C GLU A 10 -14.67 2.98 9.91
N ILE A 11 -14.59 3.20 8.59
CA ILE A 11 -13.72 4.22 8.00
C ILE A 11 -14.07 5.61 8.54
N ASN A 12 -15.35 5.99 8.51
CA ASN A 12 -15.80 7.31 8.99
C ASN A 12 -15.43 7.53 10.46
N LYS A 13 -15.57 6.49 11.30
CA LYS A 13 -15.15 6.54 12.70
C LYS A 13 -13.62 6.68 12.84
N THR A 14 -12.84 5.95 12.05
CA THR A 14 -11.37 6.04 12.10
C THR A 14 -10.86 7.42 11.72
N ILE A 15 -11.46 8.04 10.70
CA ILE A 15 -10.99 9.31 10.12
C ILE A 15 -11.62 10.56 10.78
N ARG A 16 -12.57 10.36 11.70
CA ARG A 16 -13.42 11.41 12.28
C ARG A 16 -14.09 12.24 11.19
N ALA A 17 -14.89 11.58 10.34
CA ALA A 17 -15.55 12.24 9.21
C ALA A 17 -16.52 13.36 9.63
N GLU A 18 -16.94 13.39 10.90
CA GLU A 18 -17.71 14.47 11.51
C GLU A 18 -16.90 15.76 11.76
N ASP A 19 -15.56 15.67 11.86
CA ASP A 19 -14.69 16.83 12.02
C ASP A 19 -14.71 17.62 10.70
N ASN A 20 -15.47 18.72 10.66
CA ASN A 20 -15.70 19.49 9.44
C ASN A 20 -14.52 20.43 9.11
N TRP A 21 -13.35 19.88 8.79
CA TRP A 21 -12.15 20.64 8.41
C TRP A 21 -11.92 20.65 6.89
N GLU A 22 -12.14 19.53 6.19
CA GLU A 22 -12.18 19.45 4.72
C GLU A 22 -13.15 18.34 4.28
N PRO A 23 -13.72 18.41 3.04
CA PRO A 23 -14.55 17.33 2.52
C PRO A 23 -13.76 16.04 2.35
N VAL A 24 -14.30 14.92 2.85
CA VAL A 24 -13.72 13.60 2.62
C VAL A 24 -13.77 13.27 1.12
N GLY A 25 -12.64 12.80 0.58
CA GLY A 25 -12.53 12.42 -0.83
C GLY A 25 -13.42 11.21 -1.20
N PRO A 26 -13.46 10.84 -2.50
CA PRO A 26 -14.33 9.78 -2.99
C PRO A 26 -13.89 8.37 -2.55
N THR A 27 -12.66 8.20 -2.07
CA THR A 27 -12.07 6.90 -1.72
C THR A 27 -11.14 7.05 -0.51
N PRO A 28 -11.67 7.33 0.69
CA PRO A 28 -10.86 7.39 1.91
C PRO A 28 -10.38 5.98 2.29
N MET A 29 -9.13 5.87 2.73
CA MET A 29 -8.50 4.61 3.13
C MET A 29 -8.66 3.51 2.07
N PRO A 30 -8.21 3.75 0.81
CA PRO A 30 -8.40 2.80 -0.28
C PRO A 30 -7.81 1.44 0.06
N GLU A 31 -8.51 0.37 -0.28
CA GLU A 31 -7.93 -0.97 -0.33
C GLU A 31 -7.17 -1.17 -1.65
N ILE A 32 -6.40 -2.25 -1.70
CA ILE A 32 -5.46 -2.56 -2.78
C ILE A 32 -6.08 -2.56 -4.20
N SER A 33 -7.40 -2.75 -4.30
CA SER A 33 -8.13 -2.75 -5.57
C SER A 33 -8.82 -1.42 -5.91
N ASP A 34 -8.99 -0.52 -4.95
CA ASP A 34 -9.90 0.62 -5.08
C ASP A 34 -9.38 1.65 -6.10
N LEU A 35 -8.06 1.82 -6.18
CA LEU A 35 -7.41 2.73 -7.13
C LEU A 35 -7.05 2.08 -8.48
N ARG A 36 -7.30 0.76 -8.64
CA ARG A 36 -6.90 0.00 -9.83
C ARG A 36 -7.35 0.63 -11.15
N ARG A 37 -8.53 1.25 -11.17
CA ARG A 37 -9.05 1.93 -12.37
C ARG A 37 -8.18 3.12 -12.75
N TRP A 38 -7.73 3.90 -11.77
CA TRP A 38 -6.83 5.02 -11.96
C TRP A 38 -5.45 4.53 -12.39
N ASP A 39 -4.91 3.52 -11.70
CA ASP A 39 -3.62 2.92 -12.01
C ASP A 39 -3.56 2.43 -13.45
N ARG A 40 -4.59 1.71 -13.90
CA ARG A 40 -4.67 1.24 -15.29
C ARG A 40 -4.74 2.36 -16.31
N ARG A 41 -5.30 3.52 -15.96
CA ARG A 41 -5.26 4.70 -16.84
C ARG A 41 -3.83 5.23 -16.98
N LEU A 42 -3.07 5.27 -15.89
CA LEU A 42 -1.66 5.64 -15.91
C LEU A 42 -0.84 4.63 -16.71
N LEU A 43 -0.96 3.34 -16.41
CA LEU A 43 -0.22 2.25 -17.06
C LEU A 43 -0.56 2.05 -18.54
N LYS A 44 -1.75 2.49 -18.98
CA LYS A 44 -2.10 2.54 -20.41
C LYS A 44 -1.26 3.59 -21.15
N THR A 45 -0.95 4.70 -20.48
CA THR A 45 -0.17 5.82 -21.04
C THR A 45 1.33 5.56 -20.90
N TYR A 46 1.76 5.20 -19.69
CA TYR A 46 3.13 4.86 -19.33
C TYR A 46 3.23 3.35 -19.15
N LYS A 47 3.47 2.65 -20.27
CA LYS A 47 3.53 1.20 -20.27
C LYS A 47 4.75 0.71 -19.47
N PRO A 48 4.60 -0.33 -18.63
CA PRO A 48 5.73 -0.98 -18.00
C PRO A 48 6.72 -1.47 -19.04
N PHE A 49 8.00 -1.26 -18.77
CA PHE A 49 9.10 -1.81 -19.55
C PHE A 49 9.84 -2.82 -18.70
N TYR A 50 9.89 -4.07 -19.17
CA TYR A 50 10.52 -5.17 -18.46
C TYR A 50 11.87 -5.51 -19.10
N ALA A 51 12.94 -5.30 -18.33
CA ALA A 51 14.29 -5.77 -18.62
C ALA A 51 14.71 -6.76 -17.52
N PRO A 52 14.45 -8.06 -17.68
CA PRO A 52 14.73 -9.06 -16.66
C PRO A 52 16.22 -9.09 -16.28
N PHE A 53 16.51 -8.98 -14.99
CA PHE A 53 17.86 -9.26 -14.47
C PHE A 53 18.11 -10.77 -14.30
N CYS A 54 17.05 -11.57 -14.34
CA CYS A 54 17.07 -13.03 -14.23
C CYS A 54 15.86 -13.62 -14.95
N ASP A 55 16.10 -14.58 -15.84
CA ASP A 55 15.05 -15.28 -16.60
C ASP A 55 14.48 -16.50 -15.86
N LEU A 56 14.83 -16.68 -14.58
CA LEU A 56 14.36 -17.80 -13.76
C LEU A 56 13.43 -17.33 -12.65
N CYS A 57 12.43 -18.15 -12.32
CA CYS A 57 11.63 -18.01 -11.11
C CYS A 57 12.03 -19.07 -10.07
N CYS A 58 12.33 -18.62 -8.85
CA CYS A 58 12.84 -19.45 -7.74
C CYS A 58 12.01 -19.34 -6.45
N PHE A 59 10.74 -18.91 -6.53
CA PHE A 59 9.97 -18.51 -5.34
C PHE A 59 9.25 -19.65 -4.61
N CYS A 60 9.29 -20.88 -5.13
CA CYS A 60 8.70 -22.04 -4.49
C CYS A 60 9.42 -23.33 -4.89
N THR A 61 9.01 -24.43 -4.27
CA THR A 61 9.59 -25.77 -4.47
C THR A 61 9.24 -26.43 -5.81
N PHE A 62 8.30 -25.86 -6.59
CA PHE A 62 8.09 -26.28 -7.98
C PHE A 62 9.17 -25.74 -8.93
N GLY A 63 9.90 -24.69 -8.53
CA GLY A 63 11.00 -24.10 -9.29
C GLY A 63 12.37 -24.70 -8.91
N LYS A 64 13.46 -24.37 -9.63
CA LYS A 64 13.63 -23.23 -10.56
C LYS A 64 12.90 -23.41 -11.91
N CYS A 65 12.06 -22.44 -12.29
CA CYS A 65 11.39 -22.43 -13.60
C CYS A 65 12.13 -21.53 -14.59
N ASP A 66 12.41 -22.02 -15.80
CA ASP A 66 12.92 -21.22 -16.93
C ASP A 66 11.77 -20.46 -17.61
N LEU A 67 11.84 -19.13 -17.59
CA LEU A 67 10.86 -18.20 -18.17
C LEU A 67 11.35 -17.56 -19.48
N THR A 68 12.51 -17.99 -20.00
CA THR A 68 13.10 -17.46 -21.24
C THR A 68 12.11 -17.55 -22.41
N GLY A 69 11.99 -16.49 -23.20
CA GLY A 69 11.12 -16.49 -24.39
C GLY A 69 9.63 -16.58 -24.05
N ASP A 70 9.22 -15.98 -22.93
CA ASP A 70 7.83 -15.95 -22.45
C ASP A 70 7.26 -17.34 -22.07
N LYS A 71 8.14 -18.28 -21.73
CA LYS A 71 7.74 -19.55 -21.12
C LYS A 71 7.01 -19.30 -19.79
N LYS A 72 6.15 -20.24 -19.44
CA LYS A 72 5.42 -20.23 -18.18
C LYS A 72 6.09 -21.16 -17.17
N GLY A 73 6.18 -20.69 -15.93
CA GLY A 73 6.55 -21.54 -14.80
C GLY A 73 5.46 -22.56 -14.48
N ALA A 74 5.75 -23.47 -13.54
CA ALA A 74 4.83 -24.54 -13.17
C ALA A 74 3.46 -24.05 -12.67
N CYS A 75 3.39 -22.85 -12.07
CA CYS A 75 2.14 -22.23 -11.63
C CYS A 75 1.46 -21.35 -12.70
N GLY A 76 2.01 -21.25 -13.91
CA GLY A 76 1.45 -20.50 -15.03
C GLY A 76 1.94 -19.05 -15.20
N ILE A 77 2.73 -18.51 -14.26
CA ILE A 77 3.32 -17.17 -14.39
C ILE A 77 4.37 -17.15 -15.51
N ASN A 78 4.37 -16.11 -16.34
CA ASN A 78 5.37 -15.87 -17.39
C ASN A 78 6.41 -14.84 -16.94
N ILE A 79 7.35 -14.49 -17.82
CA ILE A 79 8.43 -13.56 -17.49
C ILE A 79 7.90 -12.16 -17.13
N SER A 80 6.92 -11.62 -17.88
CA SER A 80 6.34 -10.30 -17.58
C SER A 80 5.64 -10.28 -16.21
N GLY A 81 4.83 -11.31 -15.91
CA GLY A 81 4.21 -11.46 -14.59
C GLY A 81 5.26 -11.56 -13.48
N GLN A 82 6.37 -12.28 -13.72
CA GLN A 82 7.47 -12.36 -12.76
C GLN A 82 8.17 -11.01 -12.54
N GLN A 83 8.35 -10.20 -13.59
CA GLN A 83 8.95 -8.88 -13.46
C GLN A 83 8.03 -7.90 -12.72
N GLY A 84 6.73 -7.89 -13.03
CA GLY A 84 5.74 -7.13 -12.25
C GLY A 84 5.74 -7.57 -10.78
N ARG A 85 5.84 -8.88 -10.51
CA ARG A 85 5.96 -9.40 -9.15
C ARG A 85 7.21 -8.90 -8.42
N TRP A 86 8.35 -8.81 -9.12
CA TRP A 86 9.56 -8.19 -8.56
C TRP A 86 9.38 -6.71 -8.28
N ALA A 87 8.71 -5.96 -9.16
CA ALA A 87 8.38 -4.56 -8.92
C ALA A 87 7.58 -4.37 -7.62
N LEU A 88 6.55 -5.21 -7.40
CA LEU A 88 5.78 -5.19 -6.15
C LEU A 88 6.66 -5.53 -4.94
N ILE A 89 7.54 -6.52 -5.03
CA ILE A 89 8.46 -6.86 -3.95
C ILE A 89 9.38 -5.68 -3.60
N PHE A 90 9.91 -4.98 -4.59
CA PHE A 90 10.78 -3.83 -4.34
C PHE A 90 10.02 -2.66 -3.72
N SER A 91 8.80 -2.37 -4.17
CA SER A 91 7.93 -1.39 -3.51
C SER A 91 7.63 -1.78 -2.06
N LEU A 92 7.34 -3.06 -1.81
CA LEU A 92 7.10 -3.59 -0.46
C LEU A 92 8.33 -3.49 0.44
N MET A 93 9.54 -3.72 -0.09
CA MET A 93 10.77 -3.55 0.67
C MET A 93 10.94 -2.10 1.14
N GLY A 94 10.74 -1.14 0.25
CA GLY A 94 10.81 0.30 0.59
C GLY A 94 9.72 0.72 1.58
N CYS A 95 8.47 0.33 1.30
CA CYS A 95 7.33 0.61 2.17
C CYS A 95 7.52 -0.01 3.56
N SER A 96 8.00 -1.26 3.65
CA SER A 96 8.26 -1.93 4.93
C SER A 96 9.39 -1.26 5.71
N ALA A 97 10.45 -0.78 5.05
CA ALA A 97 11.54 -0.08 5.72
C ALA A 97 11.05 1.21 6.39
N HIS A 98 10.31 2.05 5.64
CA HIS A 98 9.78 3.31 6.18
C HIS A 98 8.62 3.08 7.15
N GLY A 99 7.76 2.09 6.89
CA GLY A 99 6.67 1.69 7.78
C GLY A 99 7.18 1.20 9.13
N ALA A 100 8.21 0.33 9.14
CA ALA A 100 8.82 -0.14 10.38
C ALA A 100 9.51 0.99 11.16
N HIS A 101 10.17 1.91 10.47
CA HIS A 101 10.76 3.10 11.11
C HIS A 101 9.67 3.96 11.76
N GLY A 102 8.59 4.27 11.03
CA GLY A 102 7.45 5.02 11.56
C GLY A 102 6.81 4.34 12.76
N ARG A 103 6.54 3.02 12.67
CA ARG A 103 5.99 2.20 13.75
C ARG A 103 6.82 2.32 15.01
N HIS A 104 8.14 2.11 14.90
CA HIS A 104 9.03 2.17 16.06
C HIS A 104 9.00 3.55 16.74
N LEU A 105 9.08 4.63 15.96
CA LEU A 105 9.06 5.98 16.51
C LEU A 105 7.73 6.32 17.18
N VAL A 106 6.61 6.00 16.54
CA VAL A 106 5.28 6.31 17.08
C VAL A 106 5.02 5.51 18.36
N ASP A 107 5.37 4.23 18.40
CA ASP A 107 5.21 3.43 19.62
C ASP A 107 6.08 3.97 20.76
N TYR A 108 7.35 4.29 20.49
CA TYR A 108 8.25 4.88 21.48
C TYR A 108 7.74 6.22 22.01
N LEU A 109 7.26 7.11 21.13
CA LEU A 109 6.74 8.41 21.52
C LEU A 109 5.44 8.28 22.33
N ILE A 110 4.57 7.33 21.99
CA ILE A 110 3.35 7.08 22.76
C ILE A 110 3.67 6.50 24.14
N GLU A 111 4.63 5.58 24.24
CA GLU A 111 5.11 5.08 25.55
C GLU A 111 5.61 6.22 26.42
N LYS A 112 6.33 7.17 25.84
CA LYS A 112 6.96 8.28 26.58
C LYS A 112 6.00 9.42 26.93
N TYR A 113 5.06 9.75 26.05
CA TYR A 113 4.26 10.98 26.14
C TYR A 113 2.74 10.74 26.20
N GLY A 114 2.29 9.51 25.96
CA GLY A 114 0.87 9.15 25.88
C GLY A 114 0.28 9.34 24.49
N GLU A 115 -0.85 8.67 24.25
CA GLU A 115 -1.53 8.66 22.94
C GLU A 115 -2.16 10.00 22.58
N ASP A 116 -2.62 10.74 23.59
CA ASP A 116 -3.28 12.05 23.45
C ASP A 116 -2.30 13.22 23.26
N TYR A 117 -0.98 12.94 23.25
CA TYR A 117 0.02 13.97 23.05
C TYR A 117 -0.15 14.63 21.69
N LYS A 118 -0.34 15.96 21.69
CA LYS A 118 -0.58 16.76 20.48
C LYS A 118 0.70 16.88 19.65
N ILE A 119 0.57 16.72 18.34
CA ILE A 119 1.68 16.95 17.41
C ILE A 119 1.83 18.46 17.16
N ASP A 120 3.09 18.94 17.17
CA ASP A 120 3.45 20.32 16.84
C ASP A 120 4.54 20.30 15.77
N LEU A 121 4.19 20.74 14.56
CA LEU A 121 5.11 20.85 13.42
C LEU A 121 5.65 22.27 13.24
N GLY A 122 5.35 23.17 14.17
CA GLY A 122 5.69 24.58 14.12
C GLY A 122 4.72 25.44 13.29
N GLY A 123 4.77 26.75 13.50
CA GLY A 123 3.82 27.71 12.90
C GLY A 123 4.00 27.99 11.40
N GLN A 124 5.00 27.40 10.74
CA GLN A 124 5.25 27.57 9.31
C GLN A 124 4.67 26.45 8.44
N VAL A 125 3.98 25.48 9.06
CA VAL A 125 3.37 24.35 8.37
C VAL A 125 1.86 24.59 8.25
N ALA A 126 1.40 24.87 7.03
CA ALA A 126 -0.01 25.07 6.74
C ALA A 126 -0.81 23.76 6.60
N VAL A 127 -0.13 22.67 6.21
CA VAL A 127 -0.70 21.33 6.02
C VAL A 127 0.24 20.32 6.69
N GLU A 128 -0.19 19.77 7.81
CA GLU A 128 0.63 18.99 8.73
C GLU A 128 0.98 17.59 8.22
N ALA A 129 0.05 16.92 7.55
CA ALA A 129 0.23 15.57 7.05
C ALA A 129 -0.48 15.38 5.70
N PRO A 130 0.01 15.97 4.61
CA PRO A 130 -0.69 15.98 3.32
C PRO A 130 -1.00 14.58 2.80
N HIS A 131 -0.10 13.61 2.98
CA HIS A 131 -0.33 12.23 2.54
C HIS A 131 -1.42 11.52 3.36
N ILE A 132 -1.39 11.63 4.69
CA ILE A 132 -2.41 11.02 5.57
C ILE A 132 -3.78 11.65 5.27
N ARG A 133 -3.84 12.98 5.15
CA ARG A 133 -5.07 13.70 4.80
C ARG A 133 -5.62 13.28 3.44
N THR A 134 -4.76 13.15 2.44
CA THR A 134 -5.19 12.80 1.07
C THR A 134 -5.64 11.34 0.95
N VAL A 135 -4.87 10.40 1.51
CA VAL A 135 -5.10 8.96 1.33
C VAL A 135 -6.17 8.46 2.30
N MET A 136 -6.09 8.85 3.56
CA MET A 136 -7.02 8.37 4.58
C MET A 136 -8.23 9.30 4.76
N GLY A 137 -8.08 10.61 4.51
CA GLY A 137 -9.09 11.58 4.94
C GLY A 137 -9.02 11.88 6.44
N LEU A 138 -7.89 11.55 7.09
CA LEU A 138 -7.64 11.79 8.51
C LEU A 138 -6.74 13.02 8.68
N LYS A 139 -7.16 13.97 9.51
CA LYS A 139 -6.31 15.08 9.98
C LYS A 139 -5.67 14.69 11.31
N PRO A 140 -4.39 14.29 11.34
CA PRO A 140 -3.77 13.87 12.58
C PRO A 140 -3.55 15.06 13.51
N GLU A 141 -3.95 14.92 14.77
CA GLU A 141 -3.68 15.92 15.80
C GLU A 141 -2.87 15.37 16.97
N THR A 142 -2.87 14.05 17.17
CA THR A 142 -2.17 13.37 18.26
C THR A 142 -1.28 12.25 17.75
N LEU A 143 -0.39 11.75 18.62
CA LEU A 143 0.40 10.55 18.32
C LEU A 143 -0.49 9.33 18.03
N GLY A 144 -1.64 9.21 18.71
CA GLY A 144 -2.64 8.15 18.44
C GLY A 144 -3.18 8.18 17.01
N ASP A 145 -3.31 9.36 16.41
CA ASP A 145 -3.72 9.47 15.01
C ASP A 145 -2.64 8.99 14.04
N LEU A 146 -1.37 9.24 14.37
CA LEU A 146 -0.25 8.70 13.60
C LEU A 146 -0.19 7.17 13.69
N ARG A 147 -0.55 6.59 14.84
CA ARG A 147 -0.67 5.13 15.00
C ARG A 147 -1.71 4.54 14.04
N LYS A 148 -2.91 5.14 13.95
CA LYS A 148 -3.95 4.70 12.99
C LYS A 148 -3.46 4.71 11.55
N ALA A 149 -2.65 5.71 11.18
CA ALA A 149 -2.08 5.79 9.85
C ALA A 149 -1.06 4.67 9.57
N ILE A 150 -0.19 4.36 10.53
CA ILE A 150 0.77 3.26 10.40
C ILE A 150 0.06 1.91 10.34
N GLU A 151 -0.99 1.68 11.14
CA GLU A 151 -1.79 0.45 11.08
C GLU A 151 -2.49 0.24 9.72
N TYR A 152 -2.90 1.33 9.07
CA TYR A 152 -3.42 1.29 7.71
C TYR A 152 -2.33 0.86 6.71
N VAL A 153 -1.12 1.43 6.81
CA VAL A 153 0.03 1.06 5.97
C VAL A 153 0.43 -0.41 6.16
N GLU A 154 0.51 -0.88 7.40
CA GLU A 154 0.85 -2.27 7.74
C GLU A 154 -0.13 -3.27 7.12
N ARG A 155 -1.42 -2.94 7.12
CA ARG A 155 -2.45 -3.74 6.45
C ARG A 155 -2.21 -3.81 4.94
N GLY A 156 -1.86 -2.67 4.33
CA GLY A 156 -1.48 -2.59 2.91
C GLY A 156 -0.29 -3.50 2.59
N ILE A 157 0.75 -3.47 3.43
CA ILE A 157 1.94 -4.34 3.29
C ILE A 157 1.53 -5.81 3.35
N ILE A 158 0.70 -6.24 4.30
CA ILE A 158 0.24 -7.63 4.42
C ILE A 158 -0.49 -8.08 3.15
N HIS A 159 -1.41 -7.24 2.64
CA HIS A 159 -2.11 -7.55 1.39
C HIS A 159 -1.16 -7.60 0.19
N GLY A 160 -0.20 -6.68 0.09
CA GLY A 160 0.79 -6.68 -0.99
C GLY A 160 1.70 -7.92 -0.94
N VAL A 161 2.25 -8.25 0.23
CA VAL A 161 3.10 -9.44 0.41
C VAL A 161 2.33 -10.71 0.04
N SER A 162 1.06 -10.84 0.46
CA SER A 162 0.28 -12.02 0.12
C SER A 162 0.14 -12.19 -1.40
N ALA A 163 -0.01 -11.12 -2.17
CA ALA A 163 -0.08 -11.18 -3.64
C ALA A 163 1.23 -11.66 -4.31
N THR A 164 2.38 -11.59 -3.62
CA THR A 164 3.69 -12.06 -4.16
C THR A 164 3.89 -13.56 -4.06
N HIS A 165 3.06 -14.27 -3.28
CA HIS A 165 3.19 -15.70 -3.13
C HIS A 165 2.85 -16.45 -4.43
N MET A 166 3.39 -17.66 -4.59
CA MET A 166 3.05 -18.53 -5.72
C MET A 166 1.53 -18.78 -5.79
N GLY A 167 0.97 -18.69 -7.00
CA GLY A 167 -0.44 -18.99 -7.28
C GLY A 167 -1.42 -17.88 -6.92
N GLN A 168 -0.93 -16.66 -6.68
CA GLN A 168 -1.74 -15.50 -6.34
C GLN A 168 -1.99 -14.65 -7.59
N GLU A 169 -1.41 -13.45 -7.69
CA GLU A 169 -1.55 -12.61 -8.88
C GLU A 169 -0.73 -13.17 -10.06
N GLY A 170 -1.31 -13.11 -11.27
CA GLY A 170 -0.71 -13.57 -12.51
C GLY A 170 -0.64 -12.49 -13.60
N SER A 171 -1.31 -11.36 -13.39
CA SER A 171 -1.33 -10.21 -14.28
C SER A 171 -0.19 -9.24 -13.91
N ASP A 172 0.73 -9.04 -14.84
CA ASP A 172 1.82 -8.08 -14.74
C ASP A 172 1.30 -6.66 -14.44
N ILE A 173 0.28 -6.22 -15.18
CA ILE A 173 -0.36 -4.91 -14.96
C ILE A 173 -1.00 -4.80 -13.56
N ASP A 174 -1.53 -5.89 -13.02
CA ASP A 174 -2.12 -5.86 -11.69
C ASP A 174 -1.06 -5.97 -10.58
N PHE A 175 0.14 -6.47 -10.86
CA PHE A 175 1.29 -6.27 -9.98
C PHE A 175 1.76 -4.81 -9.97
N GLU A 176 1.80 -4.14 -11.12
CA GLU A 176 2.15 -2.72 -11.20
C GLU A 176 1.13 -1.83 -10.48
N SER A 177 -0.17 -2.10 -10.63
CA SER A 177 -1.21 -1.40 -9.88
C SER A 177 -1.06 -1.60 -8.37
N LYS A 178 -0.74 -2.82 -7.91
CA LYS A 178 -0.40 -3.05 -6.49
C LYS A 178 0.86 -2.29 -6.08
N SER A 179 1.85 -2.19 -6.95
CA SER A 179 3.09 -1.46 -6.69
C SER A 179 2.83 0.05 -6.52
N LEU A 180 1.93 0.61 -7.35
CA LEU A 180 1.45 2.00 -7.22
C LEU A 180 0.63 2.23 -5.94
N HIS A 181 -0.11 1.24 -5.47
CA HIS A 181 -0.83 1.32 -4.19
C HIS A 181 0.11 1.28 -2.97
N ILE A 182 1.21 0.53 -3.06
CA ILE A 182 2.19 0.38 -1.98
C ILE A 182 3.16 1.58 -1.89
N GLY A 183 3.39 2.27 -3.00
CA GLY A 183 4.23 3.48 -3.07
C GLY A 183 3.49 4.72 -2.58
#